data_AF-A0A8C6GMA7-F1
#
_entry.id   AF-A0A8C6GMA7-F1
#
_cell.length_a   1.000
_cell.length_b   1.000
_cell.length_c   1.000
_cell.angle_alpha   90.00
_cell.angle_beta   90.00
_cell.angle_gamma   90.00
#
_symmetry.space_group_name_H-M   'P 1'
#
loop_
_entity.id
_entity.type
_entity.pdbx_description
1 polymer ?
#
loop_
_entity_poly.entity_id
_entity_poly.type
_entity_poly.pdbx_seq_one_letter_code
_entity_poly.pdbx_strand_id
1 'polypeptide(L)'
;MSVQTPSTFQNLALQALLRDEVLALSSLEEVPFLLFPALFKEAFAGRLKKLMKEMVAAWTFPCLPVGALMKSHNLETLQAVLDGIDMRLTRESHPRGKLQVLDLWNVHHAFWDIWAGAENGSCSSEPLDEKPTVVKVRRRYEWRRQLKVVADLCLSPGLVETQAYFLKWAQQRKDSLHLCCINMKIRAMPVVFVLEILNVFHAEHIEKFELNTEWNVFNLARFAPCFWQMRNLRKLLLAPLYKNVFKIANRTGDREDKCVKEFISIFSKFICLQHLFMQGVHFLTDHMSQVF
;
A
#
# COMPACT_ATOMS: atom_id res chain seq x y z
N MET A 1 44.32 19.57 1.78
CA MET A 1 43.62 19.67 3.08
C MET A 1 42.13 19.77 2.79
N SER A 2 41.32 18.79 3.20
CA SER A 2 39.86 18.87 3.02
C SER A 2 39.27 19.76 4.10
N VAL A 3 38.64 20.86 3.71
CA VAL A 3 37.93 21.75 4.62
C VAL A 3 36.68 21.01 5.09
N GLN A 4 36.67 20.55 6.35
CA GLN A 4 35.45 20.05 6.98
C GLN A 4 34.53 21.23 7.24
N THR A 5 33.38 21.27 6.55
CA THR A 5 32.29 22.19 6.89
C THR A 5 31.82 21.91 8.33
N PRO A 6 31.71 22.93 9.20
CA PRO A 6 31.24 22.73 10.57
C PRO A 6 29.85 22.09 10.59
N SER A 7 29.64 21.09 11.43
CA SER A 7 28.32 20.53 11.66
C SER A 7 27.41 21.59 12.29
N THR A 8 26.23 21.82 11.71
CA THR A 8 25.21 22.69 12.29
C THR A 8 24.78 22.17 13.67
N PHE A 9 24.32 23.07 14.55
CA PHE A 9 23.80 22.70 15.87
C PHE A 9 22.73 21.61 15.81
N GLN A 10 21.89 21.62 14.78
CA GLN A 10 20.90 20.58 14.50
C GLN A 10 21.55 19.21 14.27
N ASN A 11 22.62 19.14 13.47
CA ASN A 11 23.36 17.91 13.23
C ASN A 11 24.03 17.39 14.53
N LEU A 12 24.54 18.28 15.37
CA LEU A 12 25.13 17.90 16.66
C LEU A 12 24.07 17.37 17.64
N ALA A 13 22.90 18.01 17.72
CA ALA A 13 21.78 17.56 18.55
C ALA A 13 21.26 16.18 18.09
N LEU A 14 21.10 15.99 16.77
CA LEU A 14 20.74 14.69 16.18
C LEU A 14 21.78 13.62 16.52
N GLN A 15 23.08 13.91 16.34
CA GLN A 15 24.15 12.97 16.67
C GLN A 15 24.20 12.62 18.16
N ALA A 16 23.92 13.57 19.05
CA ALA A 16 23.84 13.32 20.49
C ALA A 16 22.66 12.41 20.83
N LEU A 17 21.47 12.66 20.26
CA LEU A 17 20.28 11.82 20.45
C LEU A 17 20.51 10.41 19.91
N LEU A 18 21.17 10.25 18.76
CA LEU A 18 21.41 8.93 18.17
C LEU A 18 22.49 8.12 18.91
N ARG A 19 23.41 8.77 19.64
CA ARG A 19 24.40 8.10 20.49
C ARG A 19 23.79 7.49 21.74
N ASP A 20 22.71 8.08 22.26
CA ASP A 20 22.00 7.60 23.43
C ASP A 20 20.51 7.40 23.09
N GLU A 21 20.19 6.20 22.60
CA GLU A 21 18.82 5.83 22.24
C GLU A 21 17.85 5.99 23.42
N VAL A 22 18.31 5.76 24.66
CA VAL A 22 17.48 5.91 25.86
C VAL A 22 17.14 7.37 26.10
N LEU A 23 18.12 8.26 25.96
CA LEU A 23 17.93 9.70 26.07
C LEU A 23 17.07 10.25 24.93
N ALA A 24 17.22 9.73 23.70
CA ALA A 24 16.35 10.11 22.58
C ALA A 24 14.89 9.69 22.80
N LEU A 25 14.67 8.51 23.39
CA LEU A 25 13.32 8.04 23.74
C LEU A 25 12.68 8.90 24.84
N SER A 26 13.44 9.27 25.88
CA SER A 26 12.91 10.08 26.99
C SER A 26 12.65 11.54 26.60
N SER A 27 13.41 12.08 25.65
CA SER A 27 13.30 13.47 25.19
C SER A 27 12.40 13.63 23.95
N LEU A 28 11.79 12.57 23.42
CA LEU A 28 11.04 12.62 22.16
C LEU A 28 9.88 13.63 22.18
N GLU A 29 9.28 13.84 23.35
CA GLU A 29 8.26 14.87 23.58
C GLU A 29 8.82 16.30 23.58
N GLU A 30 10.11 16.50 23.74
CA GLU A 30 10.76 17.82 23.73
C GLU A 30 11.33 18.15 22.35
N VAL A 31 11.54 17.14 21.50
CA VAL A 31 12.07 17.32 20.14
C VAL A 31 11.14 18.21 19.31
N PRO A 32 11.65 19.33 18.75
CA PRO A 32 10.89 20.18 17.83
C PRO A 32 10.39 19.39 16.61
N PHE A 33 9.13 19.61 16.21
CA PHE A 33 8.51 18.87 15.10
C PHE A 33 9.29 18.99 13.77
N LEU A 34 10.01 20.10 13.56
CA LEU A 34 10.85 20.31 12.38
C LEU A 34 12.04 19.33 12.30
N LEU A 35 12.48 18.78 13.43
CA LEU A 35 13.60 17.85 13.49
C LEU A 35 13.16 16.38 13.38
N PHE A 36 11.86 16.08 13.52
CA PHE A 36 11.34 14.71 13.46
C PHE A 36 11.69 13.97 12.16
N PRO A 37 11.56 14.58 10.96
CA PRO A 37 11.89 13.88 9.72
C PRO A 37 13.38 13.57 9.62
N ALA A 38 14.25 14.52 9.96
CA ALA A 38 15.70 14.32 9.96
C ALA A 38 16.10 13.23 10.97
N LEU A 39 15.60 13.30 12.21
CA LEU A 39 15.86 12.29 13.24
C LEU A 39 15.37 10.90 12.82
N PHE A 40 14.21 10.79 12.20
CA PHE A 40 13.68 9.52 11.75
C PHE A 40 14.52 8.92 10.63
N LYS A 41 14.96 9.74 9.68
CA LYS A 41 15.85 9.31 8.58
C LYS A 41 17.16 8.75 9.12
N GLU A 42 17.74 9.41 10.12
CA GLU A 42 18.95 8.92 10.79
C GLU A 42 18.70 7.66 11.63
N ALA A 43 17.61 7.62 12.41
CA ALA A 43 17.21 6.43 13.16
C ALA A 43 16.97 5.22 12.23
N PHE A 44 16.39 5.47 11.06
CA PHE A 44 16.20 4.48 10.00
C PHE A 44 17.54 3.99 9.44
N ALA A 45 18.45 4.91 9.09
CA ALA A 45 19.79 4.56 8.60
C ALA A 45 20.59 3.76 9.63
N GLY A 46 20.51 4.15 10.90
CA GLY A 46 21.13 3.48 12.05
C GLY A 46 20.40 2.23 12.53
N ARG A 47 19.23 1.89 11.96
CA ARG A 47 18.37 0.76 12.36
C ARG A 47 17.98 0.77 13.85
N LEU A 48 17.76 1.95 14.41
CA LEU A 48 17.35 2.16 15.81
C LEU A 48 15.85 1.83 15.97
N LYS A 49 15.53 0.54 16.10
CA LYS A 49 14.15 0.02 16.03
C LYS A 49 13.22 0.61 17.09
N LYS A 50 13.69 0.76 18.34
CA LYS A 50 12.85 1.26 19.42
C LYS A 50 12.53 2.73 19.21
N LEU A 51 13.53 3.52 18.83
CA LEU A 51 13.35 4.92 18.49
C LEU A 51 12.40 5.08 17.30
N MET A 52 12.60 4.34 16.19
CA MET A 52 11.69 4.37 15.04
C MET A 52 10.24 4.08 15.46
N LYS A 53 10.02 3.04 16.25
CA LYS A 53 8.69 2.66 16.74
C LYS A 53 8.00 3.80 17.48
N GLU A 54 8.68 4.43 18.45
CA GLU A 54 8.14 5.59 19.18
C GLU A 54 7.91 6.79 18.27
N MET A 55 8.85 7.07 17.36
CA MET A 55 8.71 8.15 16.40
C MET A 55 7.52 7.99 15.46
N VAL A 56 7.23 6.77 14.98
CA VAL A 56 6.04 6.51 14.16
C VAL A 56 4.76 6.75 14.96
N ALA A 57 4.73 6.33 16.23
CA ALA A 57 3.55 6.55 17.06
C ALA A 57 3.32 8.02 17.41
N ALA A 58 4.40 8.77 17.61
CA ALA A 58 4.39 10.21 17.89
C ALA A 58 4.49 11.08 16.63
N TRP A 59 4.36 10.50 15.43
CA TRP A 59 4.67 11.18 14.18
C TRP A 59 3.85 12.46 13.99
N THR A 60 4.57 13.55 13.72
CA THR A 60 4.03 14.93 13.80
C THR A 60 3.43 15.45 12.50
N PHE A 61 3.57 14.71 11.38
CA PHE A 61 3.06 15.11 10.06
C PHE A 61 1.90 14.21 9.60
N PRO A 62 1.03 14.68 8.67
CA PRO A 62 -0.07 13.86 8.15
C PRO A 62 0.38 12.63 7.36
N CYS A 63 1.55 12.66 6.74
CA CYS A 63 2.08 11.56 5.94
C CYS A 63 3.47 11.14 6.43
N LEU A 64 3.73 9.84 6.40
CA LEU A 64 5.04 9.25 6.65
C LEU A 64 5.42 8.34 5.45
N PRO A 65 6.24 8.82 4.49
CA PRO A 65 6.62 8.08 3.28
C PRO A 65 7.85 7.19 3.50
N VAL A 66 7.70 6.14 4.30
CA VAL A 66 8.79 5.19 4.60
C VAL A 66 9.25 4.42 3.36
N GLY A 67 8.35 4.15 2.41
CA GLY A 67 8.69 3.41 1.19
C GLY A 67 9.88 3.98 0.44
N ALA A 68 10.00 5.32 0.40
CA ALA A 68 11.12 6.02 -0.22
C ALA A 68 12.48 5.81 0.49
N LEU A 69 12.48 5.39 1.76
CA LEU A 69 13.67 5.01 2.53
C LEU A 69 13.97 3.50 2.41
N MET A 70 12.94 2.68 2.22
CA MET A 70 13.03 1.21 2.14
C MET A 70 13.48 0.72 0.76
N LYS A 71 14.72 1.06 0.38
CA LYS A 71 15.33 0.55 -0.87
C LYS A 71 15.57 -0.96 -0.86
N SER A 72 15.64 -1.58 0.33
CA SER A 72 15.81 -3.02 0.52
C SER A 72 14.70 -3.60 1.41
N HIS A 73 14.41 -4.89 1.24
CA HIS A 73 13.39 -5.64 1.99
C HIS A 73 13.86 -5.95 3.43
N ASN A 74 14.11 -4.92 4.24
CA ASN A 74 14.49 -5.11 5.64
C ASN A 74 13.25 -5.37 6.49
N LEU A 75 13.08 -6.64 6.89
CA LEU A 75 11.98 -7.09 7.74
C LEU A 75 11.95 -6.36 9.09
N GLU A 76 13.10 -6.19 9.74
CA GLU A 76 13.15 -5.62 11.09
C GLU A 76 12.77 -4.13 11.10
N THR A 77 13.15 -3.40 10.06
CA THR A 77 12.76 -2.00 9.87
C THR A 77 11.26 -1.90 9.61
N LEU A 78 10.71 -2.78 8.76
CA LEU A 78 9.26 -2.82 8.53
C LEU A 78 8.50 -3.12 9.82
N GLN A 79 8.96 -4.11 10.60
CA GLN A 79 8.39 -4.46 11.90
C GLN A 79 8.36 -3.25 12.83
N ALA A 80 9.48 -2.54 13.00
CA ALA A 80 9.53 -1.36 13.87
C ALA A 80 8.52 -0.28 13.46
N VAL A 81 8.33 -0.06 12.15
CA VAL A 81 7.37 0.91 11.62
C VAL A 81 5.94 0.47 11.88
N LEU A 82 5.60 -0.80 11.60
CA LEU A 82 4.25 -1.34 11.79
C LEU A 82 3.90 -1.46 13.28
N ASP A 83 4.85 -1.82 14.13
CA ASP A 83 4.70 -1.81 15.59
C ASP A 83 4.42 -0.39 16.12
N GLY A 84 4.98 0.63 15.47
CA GLY A 84 4.70 2.03 15.79
C GLY A 84 3.28 2.45 15.41
N ILE A 85 2.75 1.92 14.30
CA ILE A 85 1.33 2.07 13.95
C ILE A 85 0.44 1.39 14.98
N ASP A 86 0.74 0.14 15.35
CA ASP A 86 -0.04 -0.59 16.34
C ASP A 86 -0.05 0.12 17.69
N MET A 87 1.11 0.61 18.13
CA MET A 87 1.23 1.40 19.34
C MET A 87 0.41 2.69 19.29
N ARG A 88 0.30 3.31 18.11
CA ARG A 88 -0.55 4.48 17.94
C ARG A 88 -2.04 4.15 17.98
N LEU A 89 -2.43 2.99 17.45
CA LEU A 89 -3.82 2.53 17.49
C LEU A 89 -4.27 2.17 18.92
N THR A 90 -3.34 1.76 19.79
CA THR A 90 -3.64 1.38 21.18
C THR A 90 -3.54 2.53 22.17
N ARG A 91 -2.73 3.56 21.90
CA ARG A 91 -2.62 4.76 22.76
C ARG A 91 -3.83 5.67 22.57
N GLU A 92 -4.37 6.20 23.68
CA GLU A 92 -5.27 7.36 23.63
C GLU A 92 -4.54 8.49 22.89
N SER A 93 -5.25 9.18 21.98
CA SER A 93 -4.68 10.08 20.98
C SER A 93 -3.54 10.93 21.53
N HIS A 94 -2.30 10.64 21.12
CA HIS A 94 -1.15 11.39 21.58
C HIS A 94 -1.28 12.85 21.10
N PRO A 95 -1.11 13.88 21.96
CA PRO A 95 -1.44 15.28 21.62
C PRO A 95 -0.74 15.79 20.35
N ARG A 96 0.43 15.21 20.01
CA ARG A 96 1.25 15.60 18.86
C ARG A 96 1.09 14.70 17.62
N GLY A 97 0.45 13.54 17.75
CA GLY A 97 0.41 12.52 16.70
C GLY A 97 -0.57 12.85 15.57
N LYS A 98 -0.08 13.37 14.44
CA LYS A 98 -0.91 13.82 13.30
C LYS A 98 -0.97 12.87 12.12
N LEU A 99 -0.28 11.73 12.18
CA LEU A 99 -0.20 10.78 11.08
C LEU A 99 -1.59 10.34 10.58
N GLN A 100 -1.81 10.39 9.28
CA GLN A 100 -3.04 9.96 8.61
C GLN A 100 -2.72 8.91 7.54
N VAL A 101 -1.54 9.00 6.92
CA VAL A 101 -1.10 8.10 5.86
C VAL A 101 0.29 7.57 6.17
N LEU A 102 0.39 6.25 6.39
CA LEU A 102 1.66 5.54 6.26
C LEU A 102 1.82 5.13 4.79
N ASP A 103 2.88 5.60 4.16
CA ASP A 103 3.15 5.31 2.77
C ASP A 103 4.40 4.44 2.63
N LEU A 104 4.18 3.17 2.31
CA LEU A 104 5.21 2.16 2.05
C LEU A 104 5.58 2.09 0.56
N TRP A 105 5.02 2.97 -0.27
CA TRP A 105 5.31 3.04 -1.69
C TRP A 105 6.63 3.78 -1.97
N ASN A 106 7.45 3.21 -2.85
CA ASN A 106 8.76 3.75 -3.19
C ASN A 106 8.67 4.79 -4.34
N VAL A 107 8.01 5.92 -4.08
CA VAL A 107 7.84 7.01 -5.08
C VAL A 107 8.12 8.40 -4.49
N HIS A 108 7.77 8.64 -3.23
CA HIS A 108 7.78 9.98 -2.65
C HIS A 108 9.14 10.39 -2.05
N HIS A 109 10.20 10.40 -2.87
CA HIS A 109 11.55 10.81 -2.44
C HIS A 109 11.64 12.30 -2.06
N ALA A 110 10.89 13.17 -2.73
CA ALA A 110 10.94 14.62 -2.55
C ALA A 110 10.67 15.08 -1.11
N PHE A 111 9.82 14.35 -0.36
CA PHE A 111 9.59 14.64 1.07
C PHE A 111 10.91 14.61 1.86
N TRP A 112 11.74 13.60 1.63
CA TRP A 112 13.00 13.43 2.35
C TRP A 112 14.11 14.35 1.88
N ASP A 113 14.01 14.89 0.66
CA ASP A 113 14.97 15.83 0.08
C ASP A 113 14.82 17.24 0.69
N ILE A 114 13.58 17.67 0.94
CA ILE A 114 13.28 18.95 1.63
C ILE A 114 13.90 18.96 3.03
N TRP A 115 13.84 17.82 3.73
CA TRP A 115 14.39 17.68 5.09
C TRP A 115 15.88 17.29 5.11
N ALA A 116 16.51 17.07 3.95
CA ALA A 116 17.94 16.75 3.84
C ALA A 116 18.85 18.00 3.76
N GLY A 117 18.29 19.21 3.85
CA GLY A 117 19.07 20.45 3.81
C GLY A 117 19.48 20.91 2.41
N ALA A 118 18.64 20.68 1.39
CA ALA A 118 18.80 21.36 0.12
C ALA A 118 18.37 22.84 0.29
N GLU A 119 19.34 23.71 0.50
CA GLU A 119 19.20 25.14 0.16
C GLU A 119 18.76 25.24 -1.30
N ASN A 120 17.63 25.92 -1.53
CA ASN A 120 17.09 26.47 -2.78
C ASN A 120 15.68 25.96 -3.12
N GLY A 121 14.68 26.77 -2.78
CA GLY A 121 13.34 26.63 -3.33
C GLY A 121 12.29 27.33 -2.48
N SER A 122 11.95 28.56 -2.84
CA SER A 122 10.88 29.37 -2.26
C SER A 122 9.56 28.60 -2.13
N CYS A 123 9.03 28.51 -0.90
CA CYS A 123 7.67 28.06 -0.65
C CYS A 123 6.65 29.03 -1.26
N SER A 124 5.72 28.51 -2.07
CA SER A 124 4.40 29.11 -2.24
C SER A 124 3.40 28.21 -1.53
N SER A 125 2.66 28.78 -0.59
CA SER A 125 1.61 28.11 0.18
C SER A 125 0.28 28.78 -0.14
N GLU A 126 -0.67 28.04 -0.72
CA GLU A 126 -2.08 28.42 -0.78
C GLU A 126 -2.91 27.46 0.09
N PRO A 127 -3.87 27.97 0.89
CA PRO A 127 -4.83 27.15 1.60
C PRO A 127 -6.12 26.99 0.77
N LEU A 128 -6.59 25.75 0.61
CA LEU A 128 -7.92 25.45 0.08
C LEU A 128 -8.86 25.10 1.24
N ASP A 129 -9.82 25.98 1.45
CA ASP A 129 -10.85 25.93 2.48
C ASP A 129 -12.15 25.39 1.84
N GLU A 130 -12.61 24.20 2.21
CA GLU A 130 -13.94 23.69 1.81
C GLU A 130 -14.65 22.97 2.96
N LYS A 131 -15.79 23.54 3.39
CA LYS A 131 -16.73 22.94 4.33
C LYS A 131 -17.62 21.90 3.61
N PRO A 132 -17.92 20.72 4.18
CA PRO A 132 -18.95 19.85 3.62
C PRO A 132 -20.26 19.84 4.43
N THR A 133 -21.35 19.91 3.66
CA THR A 133 -22.76 19.85 4.05
C THR A 133 -23.15 18.50 4.67
N VAL A 134 -23.85 18.58 5.80
CA VAL A 134 -24.47 17.49 6.57
C VAL A 134 -25.66 16.96 5.76
N VAL A 135 -25.70 15.69 5.35
CA VAL A 135 -26.73 14.71 5.83
C VAL A 135 -26.41 13.25 5.39
N LYS A 136 -25.34 12.97 4.61
CA LYS A 136 -24.83 11.58 4.34
C LYS A 136 -23.49 11.27 5.04
N VAL A 137 -23.24 11.99 6.12
CA VAL A 137 -21.91 12.22 6.70
C VAL A 137 -21.40 11.04 7.55
N ARG A 138 -22.27 10.26 8.19
CA ARG A 138 -21.83 9.34 9.26
C ARG A 138 -20.88 8.21 8.82
N ARG A 139 -21.20 7.45 7.76
CA ARG A 139 -20.30 6.39 7.24
C ARG A 139 -19.06 6.95 6.53
N ARG A 140 -19.16 8.11 5.89
CA ARG A 140 -18.02 8.78 5.24
C ARG A 140 -17.08 9.46 6.24
N TYR A 141 -17.56 9.81 7.44
CA TYR A 141 -16.75 10.43 8.50
C TYR A 141 -15.99 9.41 9.34
N GLU A 142 -16.54 8.21 9.55
CA GLU A 142 -15.83 7.13 10.25
C GLU A 142 -14.59 6.68 9.46
N TRP A 143 -14.71 6.55 8.14
CA TRP A 143 -13.60 6.19 7.25
C TRP A 143 -12.52 7.27 7.13
N ARG A 144 -12.90 8.56 7.23
CA ARG A 144 -11.97 9.70 7.22
C ARG A 144 -11.09 9.77 8.49
N ARG A 145 -11.36 8.96 9.51
CA ARG A 145 -10.57 8.87 10.74
C ARG A 145 -9.62 7.68 10.80
N GLN A 146 -9.81 6.66 9.96
CA GLN A 146 -8.93 5.50 9.95
C GLN A 146 -7.61 5.85 9.29
N LEU A 147 -6.51 5.46 9.93
CA LEU A 147 -5.18 5.61 9.35
C LEU A 147 -5.09 4.81 8.05
N LYS A 148 -4.67 5.48 6.98
CA LYS A 148 -4.45 4.88 5.67
C LYS A 148 -3.05 4.26 5.64
N VAL A 149 -2.95 3.05 5.12
CA VAL A 149 -1.67 2.44 4.75
C VAL A 149 -1.67 2.22 3.25
N VAL A 150 -0.69 2.79 2.56
CA VAL A 150 -0.50 2.64 1.12
C VAL A 150 0.70 1.75 0.87
N ALA A 151 0.55 0.71 0.06
CA ALA A 151 1.63 -0.20 -0.29
C ALA A 151 1.47 -0.77 -1.69
N ASP A 152 2.57 -1.21 -2.28
CA ASP A 152 2.57 -2.10 -3.44
C ASP A 152 2.77 -3.55 -2.99
N LEU A 153 2.14 -4.48 -3.70
CA LEU A 153 2.25 -5.91 -3.43
C LEU A 153 2.74 -6.65 -4.66
N CYS A 154 3.82 -7.43 -4.51
CA CYS A 154 4.35 -8.28 -5.57
C CYS A 154 4.62 -9.69 -5.03
N LEU A 155 3.60 -10.54 -5.07
CA LEU A 155 3.60 -11.90 -4.54
C LEU A 155 3.99 -12.90 -5.63
N SER A 156 4.93 -13.78 -5.30
CA SER A 156 5.37 -14.88 -6.15
C SER A 156 5.70 -16.11 -5.30
N PRO A 157 5.87 -17.31 -5.89
CA PRO A 157 6.43 -18.45 -5.15
C PRO A 157 7.77 -18.05 -4.53
N GLY A 158 8.03 -18.51 -3.31
CA GLY A 158 9.19 -18.05 -2.53
C GLY A 158 9.00 -16.63 -1.97
N LEU A 159 7.77 -16.31 -1.54
CA LEU A 159 7.39 -15.03 -0.93
C LEU A 159 8.45 -14.55 0.08
N VAL A 160 8.96 -13.33 -0.13
CA VAL A 160 9.95 -12.74 0.78
C VAL A 160 9.32 -12.51 2.16
N GLU A 161 10.04 -12.82 3.22
CA GLU A 161 9.58 -12.75 4.61
C GLU A 161 8.91 -11.40 4.95
N THR A 162 9.45 -10.31 4.42
CA THR A 162 8.90 -8.94 4.57
C THR A 162 7.46 -8.83 4.07
N GLN A 163 7.15 -9.37 2.90
CA GLN A 163 5.80 -9.33 2.35
C GLN A 163 4.85 -10.29 3.09
N ALA A 164 5.33 -11.47 3.47
CA ALA A 164 4.56 -12.41 4.28
C ALA A 164 4.16 -11.80 5.63
N TYR A 165 5.12 -11.12 6.28
CA TYR A 165 4.88 -10.39 7.53
C TYR A 165 3.87 -9.27 7.33
N PHE A 166 4.04 -8.43 6.30
CA PHE A 166 3.10 -7.35 6.01
C PHE A 166 1.68 -7.84 5.78
N LEU A 167 1.49 -8.90 4.98
CA LEU A 167 0.17 -9.47 4.72
C LEU A 167 -0.49 -10.00 5.99
N LYS A 168 0.27 -10.70 6.84
CA LYS A 168 -0.23 -11.19 8.12
C LYS A 168 -0.64 -10.04 9.04
N TRP A 169 0.17 -8.99 9.11
CA TRP A 169 -0.12 -7.79 9.88
C TRP A 169 -1.38 -7.09 9.35
N ALA A 170 -1.45 -6.85 8.04
CA ALA A 170 -2.56 -6.21 7.36
C ALA A 170 -3.89 -6.96 7.57
N GLN A 171 -3.88 -8.29 7.42
CA GLN A 171 -5.04 -9.15 7.66
C GLN A 171 -5.63 -8.97 9.07
N GLN A 172 -4.78 -8.81 10.07
CA GLN A 172 -5.19 -8.65 11.46
C GLN A 172 -5.74 -7.25 11.79
N ARG A 173 -5.47 -6.23 10.94
CA ARG A 173 -5.90 -4.84 11.14
C ARG A 173 -6.87 -4.33 10.07
N LYS A 174 -7.35 -5.18 9.16
CA LYS A 174 -8.21 -4.79 8.04
C LYS A 174 -9.48 -4.04 8.45
N ASP A 175 -9.97 -4.25 9.67
CA ASP A 175 -11.18 -3.60 10.19
C ASP A 175 -10.87 -2.28 10.93
N SER A 176 -9.59 -2.02 11.25
CA SER A 176 -9.11 -0.84 11.98
C SER A 176 -8.37 0.17 11.10
N LEU A 177 -7.87 -0.27 9.94
CA LEU A 177 -7.03 0.52 9.04
C LEU A 177 -7.64 0.59 7.64
N HIS A 178 -7.41 1.70 6.95
CA HIS A 178 -7.73 1.83 5.55
C HIS A 178 -6.57 1.33 4.67
N LEU A 179 -6.60 0.05 4.32
CA LEU A 179 -5.52 -0.63 3.60
C LEU A 179 -5.66 -0.48 2.08
N CYS A 180 -4.72 0.24 1.47
CA CYS A 180 -4.75 0.57 0.05
C CYS A 180 -3.58 -0.07 -0.68
N CYS A 181 -3.87 -0.83 -1.74
CA CYS A 181 -2.85 -1.36 -2.64
C CYS A 181 -3.00 -0.71 -4.01
N ILE A 182 -1.98 0.00 -4.49
CA ILE A 182 -2.04 0.72 -5.77
C ILE A 182 -1.65 -0.20 -6.92
N ASN A 183 -0.50 -0.87 -6.78
CA ASN A 183 -0.03 -1.87 -7.73
C ASN A 183 0.01 -3.24 -7.05
N MET A 184 -0.82 -4.16 -7.54
CA MET A 184 -0.87 -5.53 -7.07
C MET A 184 -0.41 -6.47 -8.18
N LYS A 185 0.54 -7.33 -7.85
CA LYS A 185 1.08 -8.35 -8.75
C LYS A 185 1.14 -9.67 -8.01
N ILE A 186 0.50 -10.69 -8.57
CA ILE A 186 0.42 -12.01 -7.96
C ILE A 186 0.75 -13.06 -9.02
N ARG A 187 1.72 -13.93 -8.72
CA ARG A 187 2.21 -14.98 -9.61
C ARG A 187 2.09 -16.35 -8.96
N ALA A 188 1.61 -17.33 -9.72
CA ALA A 188 1.52 -18.74 -9.39
C ALA A 188 0.93 -19.01 -7.99
N MET A 189 -0.10 -18.25 -7.60
CA MET A 189 -0.85 -18.45 -6.36
C MET A 189 -2.24 -19.04 -6.62
N PRO A 190 -2.75 -19.93 -5.76
CA PRO A 190 -4.13 -20.44 -5.88
C PRO A 190 -5.16 -19.31 -5.83
N VAL A 191 -6.22 -19.39 -6.66
CA VAL A 191 -7.26 -18.35 -6.73
C VAL A 191 -7.93 -18.08 -5.37
N VAL A 192 -8.10 -19.11 -4.54
CA VAL A 192 -8.65 -18.95 -3.18
C VAL A 192 -7.78 -18.01 -2.33
N PHE A 193 -6.45 -18.17 -2.40
CA PHE A 193 -5.52 -17.31 -1.68
C PHE A 193 -5.53 -15.87 -2.22
N VAL A 194 -5.68 -15.69 -3.54
CA VAL A 194 -5.84 -14.36 -4.13
C VAL A 194 -7.10 -13.66 -3.60
N LEU A 195 -8.22 -14.37 -3.49
CA LEU A 195 -9.47 -13.82 -2.95
C LEU A 195 -9.31 -13.41 -1.48
N GLU A 196 -8.58 -14.19 -0.68
CA GLU A 196 -8.28 -13.84 0.72
C GLU A 196 -7.47 -12.54 0.80
N ILE A 197 -6.43 -12.38 -0.02
CA ILE A 197 -5.64 -11.15 -0.09
C ILE A 197 -6.52 -9.96 -0.50
N LEU A 198 -7.33 -10.11 -1.55
CA LEU A 198 -8.21 -9.02 -1.99
C LEU A 198 -9.25 -8.61 -0.94
N ASN A 199 -9.59 -9.50 -0.01
CA ASN A 199 -10.48 -9.19 1.11
C ASN A 199 -9.80 -8.38 2.23
N VAL A 200 -8.48 -8.23 2.19
CA VAL A 200 -7.71 -7.38 3.12
C VAL A 200 -7.64 -5.95 2.63
N PHE A 201 -7.55 -5.74 1.33
CA PHE A 201 -7.32 -4.42 0.73
C PHE A 201 -8.58 -3.86 0.08
N HIS A 202 -8.74 -2.54 0.13
CA HIS A 202 -9.86 -1.89 -0.54
C HIS A 202 -9.64 -1.86 -2.06
N ALA A 203 -10.40 -2.69 -2.76
CA ALA A 203 -10.27 -2.90 -4.21
C ALA A 203 -10.38 -1.62 -5.05
N GLU A 204 -11.09 -0.60 -4.56
CA GLU A 204 -11.23 0.68 -5.26
C GLU A 204 -9.90 1.44 -5.44
N HIS A 205 -8.87 1.16 -4.63
CA HIS A 205 -7.56 1.82 -4.73
C HIS A 205 -6.60 1.11 -5.70
N ILE A 206 -6.96 -0.07 -6.22
CA ILE A 206 -6.12 -0.83 -7.15
C ILE A 206 -6.17 -0.17 -8.53
N GLU A 207 -5.02 0.33 -8.98
CA GLU A 207 -4.86 0.96 -10.30
C GLU A 207 -4.18 0.03 -11.30
N LYS A 208 -3.27 -0.84 -10.85
CA LYS A 208 -2.62 -1.85 -11.69
C LYS A 208 -2.75 -3.21 -11.03
N PHE A 209 -3.30 -4.16 -11.77
CA PHE A 209 -3.46 -5.52 -11.30
C PHE A 209 -2.89 -6.53 -12.29
N GLU A 210 -1.85 -7.25 -11.88
CA GLU A 210 -1.24 -8.32 -12.65
C GLU A 210 -1.47 -9.67 -11.97
N LEU A 211 -2.24 -10.53 -12.61
CA LEU A 211 -2.51 -11.89 -12.14
C LEU A 211 -1.92 -12.89 -13.12
N ASN A 212 -0.77 -13.46 -12.75
CA ASN A 212 -0.16 -14.57 -13.44
C ASN A 212 -0.45 -15.88 -12.71
N THR A 213 -1.66 -16.43 -12.84
CA THR A 213 -2.04 -17.72 -12.23
C THR A 213 -2.80 -18.57 -13.22
N GLU A 214 -2.92 -19.87 -12.93
CA GLU A 214 -3.67 -20.76 -13.79
C GLU A 214 -5.18 -20.50 -13.65
N TRP A 215 -5.75 -19.87 -14.68
CA TRP A 215 -7.17 -19.58 -14.74
C TRP A 215 -7.93 -20.69 -15.45
N ASN A 216 -9.13 -20.97 -14.94
CA ASN A 216 -10.18 -21.64 -15.70
C ASN A 216 -11.44 -20.77 -15.69
N VAL A 217 -12.37 -21.06 -16.59
CA VAL A 217 -13.60 -20.30 -16.80
C VAL A 217 -14.43 -20.16 -15.51
N PHE A 218 -14.48 -21.20 -14.66
CA PHE A 218 -15.18 -21.14 -13.37
C PHE A 218 -14.51 -20.21 -12.36
N ASN A 219 -13.18 -20.27 -12.27
CA ASN A 219 -12.40 -19.41 -11.38
C ASN A 219 -12.54 -17.95 -11.81
N LEU A 220 -12.56 -17.67 -13.11
CA LEU A 220 -12.80 -16.33 -13.64
C LEU A 220 -14.20 -15.82 -13.30
N ALA A 221 -15.24 -16.64 -13.52
CA ALA A 221 -16.61 -16.29 -13.14
C ALA A 221 -16.74 -16.06 -11.62
N ARG A 222 -16.09 -16.88 -10.79
CA ARG A 222 -16.04 -16.68 -9.34
C ARG A 222 -15.31 -15.39 -8.95
N PHE A 223 -14.31 -14.98 -9.73
CA PHE A 223 -13.48 -13.81 -9.47
C PHE A 223 -14.09 -12.51 -10.02
N ALA A 224 -15.04 -12.62 -10.96
CA ALA A 224 -15.77 -11.51 -11.57
C ALA A 224 -16.20 -10.43 -10.55
N PRO A 225 -16.85 -10.76 -9.41
CA PRO A 225 -17.27 -9.73 -8.46
C PRO A 225 -16.12 -8.87 -7.90
N CYS A 226 -14.90 -9.42 -7.79
CA CYS A 226 -13.75 -8.67 -7.31
C CYS A 226 -13.32 -7.58 -8.29
N PHE A 227 -13.33 -7.89 -9.59
CA PHE A 227 -13.03 -6.91 -10.62
C PHE A 227 -14.02 -5.74 -10.63
N TRP A 228 -15.31 -5.97 -10.27
CA TRP A 228 -16.32 -4.88 -10.30
C TRP A 228 -16.06 -3.83 -9.23
N GLN A 229 -15.38 -4.24 -8.16
CA GLN A 229 -15.03 -3.36 -7.06
C GLN A 229 -13.80 -2.50 -7.39
N MET A 230 -13.02 -2.86 -8.42
CA MET A 230 -11.81 -2.15 -8.84
C MET A 230 -12.13 -0.98 -9.78
N ARG A 231 -12.83 0.02 -9.24
CA ARG A 231 -13.35 1.15 -10.03
C ARG A 231 -12.27 2.03 -10.66
N ASN A 232 -11.08 2.09 -10.05
CA ASN A 232 -9.94 2.88 -10.53
C ASN A 232 -8.91 2.06 -11.30
N LEU A 233 -9.23 0.82 -11.69
CA LEU A 233 -8.31 -0.04 -12.42
C LEU A 233 -7.98 0.55 -13.79
N ARG A 234 -6.70 0.85 -14.02
CA ARG A 234 -6.16 1.40 -15.28
C ARG A 234 -5.43 0.35 -16.11
N LYS A 235 -4.76 -0.60 -15.45
CA LYS A 235 -4.04 -1.68 -16.12
C LYS A 235 -4.42 -3.04 -15.54
N LEU A 236 -4.84 -3.96 -16.39
CA LEU A 236 -5.15 -5.33 -16.04
C LEU A 236 -4.32 -6.29 -16.89
N LEU A 237 -3.61 -7.20 -16.24
CA LEU A 237 -2.97 -8.35 -16.86
C LEU A 237 -3.53 -9.65 -16.29
N LEU A 238 -4.06 -10.51 -17.17
CA LEU A 238 -4.51 -11.85 -16.84
C LEU A 238 -3.73 -12.87 -17.67
N ALA A 239 -2.93 -13.70 -17.00
CA ALA A 239 -2.11 -14.71 -17.65
C ALA A 239 -1.95 -15.98 -16.79
N PRO A 240 -1.76 -17.16 -17.38
CA PRO A 240 -2.36 -17.54 -18.64
C PRO A 240 -3.78 -18.10 -18.48
N LEU A 241 -4.60 -17.90 -19.50
CA LEU A 241 -6.01 -18.30 -19.58
C LEU A 241 -6.21 -19.68 -20.26
N TYR A 242 -5.24 -20.60 -20.08
CA TYR A 242 -5.14 -21.83 -20.88
C TYR A 242 -6.16 -22.94 -20.54
N LYS A 243 -6.69 -23.01 -19.32
CA LYS A 243 -7.44 -24.20 -18.87
C LYS A 243 -8.93 -24.09 -19.17
N ASN A 244 -9.35 -24.79 -20.22
CA ASN A 244 -10.75 -25.20 -20.35
C ASN A 244 -10.93 -26.55 -19.61
N VAL A 245 -11.76 -26.57 -18.56
CA VAL A 245 -11.88 -27.75 -17.65
C VAL A 245 -12.71 -28.88 -18.28
N PHE A 246 -13.37 -28.61 -19.41
CA PHE A 246 -14.27 -29.56 -20.07
C PHE A 246 -13.56 -30.35 -21.19
N LYS A 247 -12.59 -31.20 -20.82
CA LYS A 247 -12.15 -32.31 -21.69
C LYS A 247 -12.78 -33.65 -21.31
N ILE A 248 -13.81 -33.66 -20.47
CA ILE A 248 -14.57 -34.87 -20.13
C ILE A 248 -15.93 -34.77 -20.80
N ALA A 249 -16.13 -35.60 -21.82
CA ALA A 249 -17.39 -35.74 -22.54
C ALA A 249 -18.56 -35.95 -21.56
N ASN A 250 -19.64 -35.20 -21.77
CA ASN A 250 -20.99 -35.39 -21.21
C ASN A 250 -21.48 -34.46 -20.08
N ARG A 251 -20.83 -33.33 -19.76
CA ARG A 251 -21.51 -32.26 -18.97
C ARG A 251 -21.19 -30.84 -19.46
N THR A 252 -22.25 -30.14 -19.89
CA THR A 252 -22.50 -28.68 -19.74
C THR A 252 -21.78 -27.64 -20.63
N GLY A 253 -22.01 -27.62 -21.95
CA GLY A 253 -21.71 -26.46 -22.79
C GLY A 253 -22.43 -25.17 -22.32
N ASP A 254 -23.70 -25.28 -21.91
CA ASP A 254 -24.49 -24.13 -21.43
C ASP A 254 -23.93 -23.48 -20.16
N ARG A 255 -23.30 -24.26 -19.28
CA ARG A 255 -22.72 -23.73 -18.03
C ARG A 255 -21.41 -23.01 -18.29
N GLU A 256 -20.62 -23.50 -19.25
CA GLU A 256 -19.40 -22.84 -19.71
C GLU A 256 -19.75 -21.50 -20.38
N ASP A 257 -20.64 -21.50 -21.37
CA ASP A 257 -21.10 -20.29 -22.06
C ASP A 257 -21.64 -19.25 -21.06
N LYS A 258 -22.39 -19.69 -20.04
CA LYS A 258 -22.82 -18.81 -18.95
C LYS A 258 -21.64 -18.17 -18.20
N CYS A 259 -20.64 -18.96 -17.81
CA CYS A 259 -19.46 -18.44 -17.11
C CYS A 259 -18.59 -17.54 -18.01
N VAL A 260 -18.50 -17.85 -19.31
CA VAL A 260 -17.83 -17.01 -20.29
C VAL A 260 -18.54 -15.66 -20.41
N LYS A 261 -19.87 -15.66 -20.57
CA LYS A 261 -20.68 -14.43 -20.60
C LYS A 261 -20.54 -13.61 -19.30
N GLU A 262 -20.50 -14.28 -18.15
CA GLU A 262 -20.28 -13.63 -16.86
C GLU A 262 -18.89 -12.98 -16.79
N PHE A 263 -17.85 -13.66 -17.28
CA PHE A 263 -16.51 -13.08 -17.40
C PHE A 263 -16.44 -11.97 -18.46
N ILE A 264 -17.16 -12.04 -19.57
CA ILE A 264 -17.14 -10.93 -20.55
C ILE A 264 -17.84 -9.71 -19.98
N SER A 265 -18.88 -9.90 -19.17
CA SER A 265 -19.59 -8.80 -18.52
C SER A 265 -18.68 -7.94 -17.63
N ILE A 266 -17.49 -8.44 -17.24
CA ILE A 266 -16.46 -7.70 -16.50
C ILE A 266 -16.12 -6.39 -17.19
N PHE A 267 -15.95 -6.45 -18.51
CA PHE A 267 -15.32 -5.37 -19.26
C PHE A 267 -16.23 -4.15 -19.32
N SER A 268 -17.54 -4.37 -19.39
CA SER A 268 -18.55 -3.30 -19.30
C SER A 268 -18.55 -2.52 -17.98
N LYS A 269 -17.92 -3.06 -16.92
CA LYS A 269 -17.87 -2.45 -15.59
C LYS A 269 -16.61 -1.63 -15.34
N PHE A 270 -15.58 -1.80 -16.17
CA PHE A 270 -14.37 -1.01 -16.04
C PHE A 270 -14.56 0.39 -16.63
N ILE A 271 -14.49 1.41 -15.77
CA ILE A 271 -14.68 2.81 -16.16
C ILE A 271 -13.35 3.45 -16.56
N CYS A 272 -12.26 3.07 -15.87
CA CYS A 272 -10.95 3.71 -15.98
C CYS A 272 -9.90 2.85 -16.71
N LEU A 273 -10.28 1.67 -17.24
CA LEU A 273 -9.33 0.73 -17.81
C LEU A 273 -8.76 1.28 -19.12
N GLN A 274 -7.43 1.40 -19.17
CA GLN A 274 -6.68 1.93 -20.31
C GLN A 274 -5.86 0.85 -21.01
N HIS A 275 -5.44 -0.17 -20.26
CA HIS A 275 -4.61 -1.26 -20.78
C HIS A 275 -5.13 -2.61 -20.29
N LEU A 276 -5.51 -3.46 -21.23
CA LEU A 276 -5.88 -4.85 -20.99
C LEU A 276 -4.87 -5.77 -21.68
N PHE A 277 -4.24 -6.64 -20.92
CA PHE A 277 -3.41 -7.72 -21.45
C PHE A 277 -3.97 -9.05 -21.01
N MET A 278 -4.23 -9.93 -21.97
CA MET A 278 -4.68 -11.29 -21.71
C MET A 278 -3.81 -12.26 -22.51
N GLN A 279 -3.27 -13.28 -21.85
CA GLN A 279 -2.44 -14.30 -22.49
C GLN A 279 -3.14 -15.66 -22.48
N GLY A 280 -3.12 -16.38 -23.60
CA GLY A 280 -3.65 -17.75 -23.69
C GLY A 280 -5.17 -17.84 -23.68
N VAL A 281 -5.87 -16.90 -24.34
CA VAL A 281 -7.32 -16.67 -24.23
C VAL A 281 -8.18 -17.64 -25.06
N HIS A 282 -7.94 -18.95 -24.97
CA HIS A 282 -8.54 -19.91 -25.90
C HIS A 282 -10.08 -19.99 -25.82
N PHE A 283 -10.67 -19.81 -24.63
CA PHE A 283 -12.13 -19.91 -24.44
C PHE A 283 -12.91 -18.66 -24.89
N LEU A 284 -12.24 -17.55 -25.23
CA LEU A 284 -12.92 -16.35 -25.73
C LEU A 284 -12.97 -16.27 -27.26
N THR A 285 -12.39 -17.24 -27.98
CA THR A 285 -12.21 -17.18 -29.45
C THR A 285 -13.50 -16.79 -30.18
N ASP A 286 -14.64 -17.37 -29.80
CA ASP A 286 -15.94 -17.12 -30.42
C ASP A 286 -16.71 -15.92 -29.84
N HIS A 287 -16.18 -15.30 -28.78
CA HIS A 287 -16.82 -14.22 -28.03
C HIS A 287 -16.00 -12.92 -27.98
N MET A 288 -14.87 -12.84 -28.71
CA MET A 288 -13.99 -11.67 -28.71
C MET A 288 -14.71 -10.37 -29.10
N SER A 289 -15.73 -10.44 -29.96
CA SER A 289 -16.56 -9.30 -30.36
C SER A 289 -17.42 -8.72 -29.23
N GLN A 290 -17.56 -9.42 -28.11
CA GLN A 290 -18.35 -8.99 -26.94
C GLN A 290 -17.50 -8.33 -25.85
N VAL A 291 -16.17 -8.36 -25.99
CA VAL A 291 -15.20 -7.80 -25.03
C VAL A 291 -14.99 -6.29 -25.24
N PHE A 292 -15.37 -5.75 -26.42
CA PHE A 292 -15.19 -4.35 -26.81
C PHE A 292 -16.49 -3.74 -27.34
#